data_AF-A0A0M3IS43-F1
#
_entry.id   AF-A0A0M3IS43-F1
#
_cell.length_a   1.000
_cell.length_b   1.000
_cell.length_c   1.000
_cell.angle_alpha   90.00
_cell.angle_beta   90.00
_cell.angle_gamma   90.00
#
_symmetry.space_group_name_H-M   'P 1'
#
loop_
_entity.id
_entity.type
_entity.pdbx_description
1 polymer ?
#
loop_
_entity_poly.entity_id
_entity_poly.type
_entity_poly.pdbx_seq_one_letter_code
_entity_poly.pdbx_strand_id
1 'polypeptide(L)'
;MLAVSKSGRIYDTKNLYGLQQSIATHKALQKSTSKRGLLLSRSLFPSGGHYAGHSLGDNYATWSNLARSVVGIQLFNIFGIPYVGADICGFYGETITDDLCLRWHQLGAFYSLARVRSENRLSPQSPSIWYAAARQAYLFRYMYLPYLYTLHFEAARFGGTVVRPLFFEFPDDDAARGNSEQFMWGSALLIAPVLRPNMNVTYAYLPRSVSWYSLRNDDFGVKAPKGFSFFSASAFMLPPIFIKG
;
A
#
# COMPACT_ATOMS: atom_id res chain seq x y z
N MET A 1 25.84 23.02 12.23
CA MET A 1 26.12 21.59 12.48
C MET A 1 27.55 21.32 11.99
N LEU A 2 28.52 21.10 12.90
CA LEU A 2 29.96 21.08 12.57
C LEU A 2 30.49 19.70 12.12
N ALA A 3 29.65 18.67 12.12
CA ALA A 3 30.06 17.33 11.72
C ALA A 3 30.36 17.27 10.20
N VAL A 4 31.41 16.51 9.83
CA VAL A 4 31.85 16.29 8.45
C VAL A 4 31.91 14.79 8.17
N SER A 5 31.41 14.38 7.01
CA SER A 5 31.45 13.01 6.50
C SER A 5 32.35 12.93 5.26
N LYS A 6 32.62 11.71 4.76
CA LYS A 6 33.33 11.52 3.47
C LYS A 6 32.64 12.21 2.29
N SER A 7 31.34 12.48 2.38
CA SER A 7 30.55 13.13 1.32
C SER A 7 30.42 14.64 1.49
N GLY A 8 31.01 15.22 2.54
CA GLY A 8 30.93 16.65 2.84
C GLY A 8 30.36 16.94 4.24
N ARG A 9 30.12 18.23 4.50
CA ARG A 9 29.54 18.69 5.78
C ARG A 9 28.16 18.09 5.97
N ILE A 10 27.84 17.65 7.18
CA ILE A 10 26.52 17.07 7.48
C ILE A 10 25.39 18.06 7.21
N TYR A 11 25.63 19.37 7.34
CA TYR A 11 24.63 20.38 6.95
C TYR A 11 24.14 20.19 5.50
N ASP A 12 25.06 19.89 4.59
CA ASP A 12 24.77 19.70 3.16
C ASP A 12 24.29 18.27 2.85
N THR A 13 24.77 17.27 3.61
CA THR A 13 24.57 15.84 3.29
C THR A 13 23.59 15.10 4.19
N LYS A 14 22.99 15.75 5.20
CA LYS A 14 22.11 15.09 6.19
C LYS A 14 21.01 14.24 5.55
N ASN A 15 20.35 14.75 4.52
CA ASN A 15 19.24 14.04 3.85
C ASN A 15 19.70 12.84 3.00
N LEU A 16 21.01 12.71 2.74
CA LEU A 16 21.58 11.58 2.00
C LEU A 16 21.88 10.39 2.90
N TYR A 17 21.85 10.56 4.23
CA TYR A 17 22.32 9.54 5.18
C TYR A 17 21.63 8.18 4.96
N GLY A 18 20.29 8.17 4.89
CA GLY A 18 19.51 6.95 4.67
C GLY A 18 19.74 6.31 3.29
N LEU A 19 19.94 7.13 2.25
CA LEU A 19 20.28 6.65 0.90
C LEU A 19 21.67 6.00 0.89
N GLN A 20 22.67 6.65 1.49
CA GLN A 20 24.04 6.14 1.55
C GLN A 20 24.12 4.83 2.34
N GLN A 21 23.41 4.75 3.47
CA GLN A 21 23.27 3.51 4.21
C GLN A 21 22.62 2.42 3.35
N SER A 22 21.54 2.74 2.63
CA SER A 22 20.84 1.78 1.77
C SER A 22 21.74 1.25 0.65
N ILE A 23 22.53 2.11 0.01
CA ILE A 23 23.50 1.71 -1.03
C ILE A 23 24.56 0.75 -0.45
N ALA A 24 25.11 1.08 0.72
CA ALA A 24 26.13 0.26 1.37
C ALA A 24 25.57 -1.12 1.77
N THR A 25 24.39 -1.15 2.40
CA THR A 25 23.74 -2.39 2.83
C THR A 25 23.31 -3.25 1.63
N HIS A 26 22.80 -2.64 0.55
CA HIS A 26 22.43 -3.36 -0.66
C HIS A 26 23.64 -4.10 -1.27
N LYS A 27 24.80 -3.42 -1.37
CA LYS A 27 26.06 -4.03 -1.83
C LYS A 27 26.52 -5.15 -0.90
N ALA A 28 26.39 -4.97 0.41
CA ALA A 28 26.76 -5.98 1.39
C ALA A 28 25.87 -7.24 1.28
N LEU A 29 24.55 -7.07 1.15
CA LEU A 29 23.59 -8.16 0.96
C LEU A 29 23.87 -8.98 -0.31
N GLN A 30 24.17 -8.30 -1.42
CA GLN A 30 24.54 -8.99 -2.66
C GLN A 30 25.83 -9.79 -2.52
N LYS A 31 26.86 -9.22 -1.88
CA LYS A 31 28.13 -9.92 -1.65
C LYS A 31 27.99 -11.12 -0.70
N SER A 32 27.17 -11.00 0.35
CA SER A 32 27.02 -12.05 1.35
C SER A 32 26.10 -13.19 0.91
N THR A 33 25.11 -12.92 0.06
CA THR A 33 24.08 -13.91 -0.32
C THR A 33 24.10 -14.33 -1.78
N SER A 34 24.75 -13.58 -2.67
CA SER A 34 24.66 -13.74 -4.14
C SER A 34 23.21 -13.75 -4.66
N LYS A 35 22.27 -13.17 -3.91
CA LYS A 35 20.84 -13.08 -4.23
C LYS A 35 20.37 -11.61 -4.20
N ARG A 36 19.16 -11.35 -4.70
CA ARG A 36 18.54 -10.01 -4.73
C ARG A 36 18.48 -9.36 -3.33
N GLY A 37 18.27 -10.15 -2.27
CA GLY A 37 18.09 -9.67 -0.91
C GLY A 37 16.80 -8.85 -0.73
N LEU A 38 16.48 -8.52 0.53
CA LEU A 38 15.39 -7.63 0.89
C LEU A 38 15.94 -6.57 1.85
N LEU A 39 15.82 -5.30 1.46
CA LEU A 39 16.23 -4.18 2.28
C LEU A 39 15.05 -3.23 2.47
N LEU A 40 14.77 -2.87 3.71
CA LEU A 40 13.76 -1.88 4.07
C LEU A 40 14.47 -0.71 4.76
N SER A 41 14.22 0.51 4.29
CA SER A 41 14.76 1.72 4.91
C SER A 41 13.65 2.65 5.38
N ARG A 42 13.85 3.26 6.56
CA ARG A 42 13.01 4.35 7.07
C ARG A 42 13.33 5.69 6.42
N SER A 43 14.59 5.96 6.09
CA SER A 43 15.02 7.23 5.51
C SER A 43 15.54 6.98 4.09
N LEU A 44 14.97 7.70 3.14
CA LEU A 44 15.34 7.63 1.73
C LEU A 44 15.45 9.05 1.16
N PHE A 45 16.11 9.13 0.01
CA PHE A 45 16.26 10.32 -0.83
C PHE A 45 15.86 9.92 -2.26
N PRO A 46 15.63 10.85 -3.22
CA PRO A 46 15.48 10.50 -4.62
C PRO A 46 16.46 9.41 -5.08
N SER A 47 15.96 8.47 -5.88
CA SER A 47 16.63 7.24 -6.31
C SER A 47 16.78 6.14 -5.24
N GLY A 48 16.25 6.34 -4.02
CA GLY A 48 16.27 5.33 -2.95
C GLY A 48 15.62 3.99 -3.31
N GLY A 49 14.60 4.01 -4.18
CA GLY A 49 13.87 2.83 -4.64
C GLY A 49 14.70 1.84 -5.45
N HIS A 50 15.87 2.25 -5.96
CA HIS A 50 16.82 1.33 -6.59
C HIS A 50 17.45 0.35 -5.60
N TYR A 51 17.52 0.71 -4.32
CA TYR A 51 18.32 -0.01 -3.33
C TYR A 51 17.47 -0.67 -2.24
N ALA A 52 16.34 -0.05 -1.88
CA ALA A 52 15.53 -0.47 -0.76
C ALA A 52 14.03 -0.19 -0.97
N GLY A 53 13.19 -0.98 -0.31
CA GLY A 53 11.81 -0.61 -0.06
C GLY A 53 11.67 0.34 1.13
N HIS A 54 10.45 0.79 1.36
CA HIS A 54 10.14 1.76 2.39
C HIS A 54 8.96 1.34 3.27
N SER A 55 9.04 1.68 4.54
CA SER A 55 7.88 1.66 5.44
C SER A 55 7.53 3.09 5.75
N LEU A 56 6.25 3.46 5.72
CA LEU A 56 5.75 4.80 6.07
C LEU A 56 6.04 5.25 7.52
N GLY A 57 6.85 4.49 8.25
CA GLY A 57 7.28 4.80 9.61
C GLY A 57 6.33 4.28 10.66
N ASP A 58 6.48 4.89 11.83
CA ASP A 58 5.81 4.49 13.06
C ASP A 58 4.45 5.22 13.12
N ASN A 59 3.43 4.61 12.53
CA ASN A 59 2.07 5.12 12.44
C ASN A 59 1.24 4.79 13.70
N TYR A 60 0.16 5.54 13.93
CA TYR A 60 -0.77 5.28 15.03
C TYR A 60 -1.94 4.40 14.62
N ALA A 61 -2.45 3.58 15.53
CA ALA A 61 -3.66 2.78 15.40
C ALA A 61 -4.93 3.66 15.37
N THR A 62 -5.09 4.44 14.30
CA THR A 62 -6.23 5.36 14.10
C THR A 62 -6.75 5.29 12.67
N TRP A 63 -8.05 5.51 12.50
CA TRP A 63 -8.70 5.62 11.18
C TRP A 63 -8.09 6.70 10.28
N SER A 64 -7.62 7.80 10.89
CA SER A 64 -6.90 8.86 10.16
C SER A 64 -5.58 8.34 9.57
N ASN A 65 -4.81 7.54 10.31
CA ASN A 65 -3.57 6.95 9.80
C ASN A 65 -3.85 5.84 8.78
N LEU A 66 -4.92 5.05 8.96
CA LEU A 66 -5.41 4.12 7.94
C LEU A 66 -5.68 4.85 6.62
N ALA A 67 -6.48 5.93 6.63
CA ALA A 67 -6.79 6.69 5.43
C ALA A 67 -5.54 7.34 4.80
N ARG A 68 -4.70 7.97 5.62
CA ARG A 68 -3.46 8.62 5.15
C ARG A 68 -2.46 7.63 4.55
N SER A 69 -2.46 6.37 4.99
CA SER A 69 -1.58 5.35 4.41
C SER A 69 -1.83 5.12 2.92
N VAL A 70 -3.08 5.25 2.47
CA VAL A 70 -3.48 5.11 1.06
C VAL A 70 -2.80 6.19 0.22
N VAL A 71 -2.82 7.43 0.71
CA VAL A 71 -2.16 8.57 0.06
C VAL A 71 -0.64 8.41 0.10
N GLY A 72 -0.08 8.05 1.26
CA GLY A 72 1.37 7.87 1.43
C GLY A 72 1.95 6.82 0.48
N ILE A 73 1.27 5.67 0.33
CA ILE A 73 1.72 4.60 -0.58
C ILE A 73 1.68 5.03 -2.03
N GLN A 74 0.64 5.77 -2.44
CA GLN A 74 0.58 6.34 -3.79
C GLN A 74 1.72 7.33 -4.05
N LEU A 75 2.00 8.21 -3.08
CA LEU A 75 3.12 9.16 -3.18
C LEU A 75 4.47 8.45 -3.33
N PHE A 76 4.73 7.41 -2.55
CA PHE A 76 5.99 6.67 -2.66
C PHE A 76 6.11 5.89 -3.98
N ASN A 77 5.00 5.46 -4.58
CA ASN A 77 5.04 4.95 -5.94
C ASN A 77 5.41 6.05 -6.95
N ILE A 78 4.85 7.25 -6.82
CA ILE A 78 5.22 8.42 -7.64
C ILE A 78 6.72 8.77 -7.47
N PHE A 79 7.26 8.61 -6.26
CA PHE A 79 8.69 8.82 -5.96
C PHE A 79 9.61 7.68 -6.47
N GLY A 80 9.08 6.68 -7.17
CA GLY A 80 9.86 5.56 -7.70
C GLY A 80 10.28 4.55 -6.63
N ILE A 81 9.53 4.45 -5.53
CA ILE A 81 9.77 3.50 -4.43
C ILE A 81 8.52 2.59 -4.31
N PRO A 82 8.32 1.67 -5.28
CA PRO A 82 7.06 0.94 -5.39
C PRO A 82 6.90 -0.16 -4.33
N TYR A 83 7.96 -0.61 -3.68
CA TYR A 83 7.89 -1.59 -2.58
C TYR A 83 7.73 -0.86 -1.24
N VAL A 84 6.48 -0.53 -0.90
CA VAL A 84 6.12 0.38 0.20
C VAL A 84 4.84 -0.06 0.91
N GLY A 85 4.74 0.26 2.19
CA GLY A 85 3.56 -0.02 3.02
C GLY A 85 3.57 0.72 4.36
N ALA A 86 2.44 0.69 5.04
CA ALA A 86 2.33 1.09 6.45
C ALA A 86 2.30 -0.15 7.36
N ASP A 87 2.57 0.02 8.65
CA ASP A 87 2.35 -1.07 9.59
C ASP A 87 0.85 -1.27 9.80
N ILE A 88 0.41 -2.47 9.43
CA ILE A 88 -1.00 -2.87 9.47
C ILE A 88 -1.46 -2.94 10.93
N CYS A 89 -2.66 -2.42 11.18
CA CYS A 89 -3.27 -2.17 12.50
C CYS A 89 -2.65 -1.00 13.31
N GLY A 90 -1.57 -0.39 12.82
CA GLY A 90 -0.87 0.72 13.49
C GLY A 90 0.26 0.24 14.40
N PHE A 91 1.34 1.01 14.45
CA PHE A 91 2.52 0.72 15.26
C PHE A 91 2.37 1.18 16.72
N TYR A 92 1.92 2.43 16.90
CA TYR A 92 1.66 3.06 18.19
C TYR A 92 0.16 3.04 18.54
N GLY A 93 -0.15 2.95 19.83
CA GLY A 93 -1.52 3.07 20.34
C GLY A 93 -1.78 2.14 21.52
N GLU A 94 -2.55 2.62 22.50
CA GLU A 94 -2.87 1.86 23.71
C GLU A 94 -4.04 0.89 23.49
N THR A 95 -4.94 1.17 22.54
CA THR A 95 -6.11 0.33 22.25
C THR A 95 -6.34 0.21 20.75
N ILE A 96 -6.12 -0.98 20.20
CA ILE A 96 -6.44 -1.32 18.81
C ILE A 96 -7.85 -1.92 18.79
N THR A 97 -8.81 -1.25 18.16
CA THR A 97 -10.17 -1.81 18.00
C THR A 97 -10.19 -2.88 16.91
N ASP A 98 -10.99 -3.93 17.10
CA ASP A 98 -11.13 -5.02 16.12
C ASP A 98 -11.56 -4.54 14.74
N ASP A 99 -12.52 -3.60 14.64
CA ASP A 99 -12.99 -3.03 13.37
C ASP A 99 -11.84 -2.35 12.61
N LEU A 100 -11.06 -1.50 13.29
CA LEU A 100 -9.90 -0.85 12.69
C LEU A 100 -8.88 -1.87 12.16
N CYS A 101 -8.49 -2.85 12.98
CA CYS A 101 -7.46 -3.82 12.59
C CYS A 101 -7.95 -4.73 11.45
N LEU A 102 -9.21 -5.14 11.49
CA LEU A 102 -9.87 -5.86 10.41
C LEU A 102 -9.84 -5.06 9.09
N ARG A 103 -10.27 -3.80 9.10
CA ARG A 103 -10.23 -2.94 7.90
C ARG A 103 -8.81 -2.69 7.42
N TRP A 104 -7.86 -2.58 8.35
CA TRP A 104 -6.45 -2.42 7.99
C TRP A 104 -5.86 -3.69 7.38
N HIS A 105 -6.28 -4.88 7.79
CA HIS A 105 -5.87 -6.11 7.11
C HIS A 105 -6.46 -6.20 5.70
N GLN A 106 -7.74 -5.85 5.55
CA GLN A 106 -8.40 -5.78 4.25
C GLN A 106 -7.64 -4.85 3.29
N LEU A 107 -7.31 -3.63 3.72
CA LEU A 107 -6.53 -2.68 2.93
C LEU A 107 -5.07 -3.12 2.75
N GLY A 108 -4.43 -3.55 3.84
CA GLY A 108 -3.00 -3.84 3.92
C GLY A 108 -2.56 -5.04 3.08
N ALA A 109 -3.48 -5.96 2.77
CA ALA A 109 -3.26 -7.00 1.78
C ALA A 109 -2.95 -6.44 0.36
N PHE A 110 -3.37 -5.19 0.09
CA PHE A 110 -3.12 -4.49 -1.17
C PHE A 110 -1.91 -3.54 -1.14
N TYR A 111 -1.18 -3.46 -0.04
CA TYR A 111 0.13 -2.80 -0.04
C TYR A 111 1.17 -3.67 -0.73
N SER A 112 2.14 -3.09 -1.44
CA SER A 112 3.23 -3.90 -2.00
C SER A 112 4.10 -4.49 -0.88
N LEU A 113 4.41 -3.71 0.16
CA LEU A 113 4.92 -4.20 1.44
C LEU A 113 3.76 -4.39 2.44
N ALA A 114 3.25 -5.63 2.53
CA ALA A 114 2.23 -5.99 3.51
C ALA A 114 2.90 -6.55 4.78
N ARG A 115 2.92 -5.77 5.88
CA ARG A 115 3.53 -6.18 7.15
C ARG A 115 2.73 -5.69 8.35
N VAL A 116 2.57 -6.57 9.35
CA VAL A 116 2.05 -6.23 10.68
C VAL A 116 3.23 -5.99 11.62
N ARG A 117 3.21 -4.89 12.37
CA ARG A 117 4.24 -4.52 13.34
C ARG A 117 3.63 -3.60 14.39
N SER A 118 3.99 -3.78 15.66
CA SER A 118 3.49 -3.01 16.80
C SER A 118 4.60 -2.78 17.81
N GLU A 119 4.61 -1.62 18.48
CA GLU A 119 5.54 -1.32 19.58
C GLU A 119 5.17 -2.17 20.82
N ASN A 120 3.89 -2.16 21.18
CA ASN A 120 3.38 -3.02 22.23
C ASN A 120 3.25 -4.42 21.66
N ARG A 121 3.78 -5.43 22.35
CA ARG A 121 3.48 -6.86 22.07
C ARG A 121 2.03 -7.17 22.44
N LEU A 122 1.07 -6.44 21.86
CA LEU A 122 -0.33 -6.79 21.83
C LEU A 122 -0.44 -8.04 20.93
N SER A 123 -0.02 -9.15 21.53
CA SER A 123 -0.16 -10.51 21.05
C SER A 123 -1.65 -10.89 21.11
N PRO A 124 -2.08 -11.84 20.29
CA PRO A 124 -3.44 -11.93 19.79
C PRO A 124 -4.42 -12.37 20.89
N GLN A 125 -5.16 -11.40 21.43
CA GLN A 125 -6.45 -11.66 22.09
C GLN A 125 -7.62 -11.23 21.20
N SER A 126 -7.35 -10.84 19.95
CA SER A 126 -8.37 -10.29 19.08
C SER A 126 -9.21 -11.46 18.48
N PRO A 127 -10.55 -11.34 18.38
CA PRO A 127 -11.49 -12.46 18.15
C PRO A 127 -11.26 -13.22 16.84
N SER A 128 -11.85 -14.41 16.66
CA SER A 128 -11.79 -15.19 15.39
C SER A 128 -12.20 -14.43 14.11
N ILE A 129 -12.85 -13.27 14.26
CA ILE A 129 -13.50 -12.49 13.21
C ILE A 129 -12.50 -11.74 12.31
N TRP A 130 -11.52 -11.01 12.87
CA TRP A 130 -10.50 -10.32 12.05
C TRP A 130 -9.60 -11.31 11.31
N TYR A 131 -9.36 -12.50 11.88
CA TYR A 131 -8.65 -13.58 11.19
C TYR A 131 -9.36 -14.05 9.92
N ALA A 132 -10.69 -14.16 9.94
CA ALA A 132 -11.45 -14.59 8.76
C ALA A 132 -11.35 -13.55 7.62
N ALA A 133 -11.55 -12.27 7.95
CA ALA A 133 -11.44 -11.16 7.00
C ALA A 133 -10.01 -10.99 6.47
N ALA A 134 -9.01 -11.05 7.36
CA ALA A 134 -7.60 -11.01 7.00
C ALA A 134 -7.23 -12.20 6.10
N ARG A 135 -7.69 -13.42 6.44
CA ARG A 135 -7.45 -14.61 5.63
C ARG A 135 -8.00 -14.44 4.21
N GLN A 136 -9.22 -13.91 4.05
CA GLN A 136 -9.78 -13.68 2.72
C GLN A 136 -8.94 -12.68 1.91
N ALA A 137 -8.57 -11.55 2.52
CA ALA A 137 -7.75 -10.51 1.88
C ALA A 137 -6.36 -11.03 1.49
N TYR A 138 -5.69 -11.78 2.36
CA TYR A 138 -4.40 -12.36 2.05
C TYR A 138 -4.51 -13.49 1.03
N LEU A 139 -5.52 -14.36 1.09
CA LEU A 139 -5.72 -15.38 0.04
C LEU A 139 -5.90 -14.74 -1.34
N PHE A 140 -6.67 -13.65 -1.43
CA PHE A 140 -6.73 -12.85 -2.65
C PHE A 140 -5.33 -12.36 -3.05
N ARG A 141 -4.59 -11.72 -2.15
CA ARG A 141 -3.21 -11.28 -2.42
C ARG A 141 -2.34 -12.41 -2.96
N TYR A 142 -2.33 -13.58 -2.31
CA TYR A 142 -1.52 -14.73 -2.70
C TYR A 142 -1.91 -15.27 -4.09
N MET A 143 -3.21 -15.29 -4.40
CA MET A 143 -3.71 -15.65 -5.74
C MET A 143 -3.20 -14.68 -6.82
N TYR A 144 -3.12 -13.38 -6.52
CA TYR A 144 -2.68 -12.33 -7.45
C TYR A 144 -1.20 -11.94 -7.33
N LEU A 145 -0.39 -12.68 -6.56
CA LEU A 145 1.06 -12.46 -6.48
C LEU A 145 1.75 -12.49 -7.85
N PRO A 146 1.39 -13.36 -8.82
CA PRO A 146 1.98 -13.31 -10.16
C PRO A 146 1.77 -11.96 -10.83
N TYR A 147 0.57 -11.38 -10.74
CA TYR A 147 0.27 -10.06 -11.28
C TYR A 147 1.06 -8.97 -10.56
N LEU A 148 1.05 -8.97 -9.22
CA LEU A 148 1.81 -8.00 -8.43
C LEU A 148 3.32 -8.07 -8.72
N TYR A 149 3.86 -9.27 -8.94
CA TYR A 149 5.25 -9.46 -9.31
C TYR A 149 5.55 -8.92 -10.71
N THR A 150 4.65 -9.13 -11.68
CA THR A 150 4.75 -8.53 -13.02
C THR A 150 4.77 -7.00 -12.95
N LEU A 151 3.93 -6.38 -12.13
CA LEU A 151 3.95 -4.92 -11.93
C LEU A 151 5.30 -4.44 -11.37
N HIS A 152 5.88 -5.17 -10.42
CA HIS A 152 7.22 -4.86 -9.91
C HIS A 152 8.31 -5.07 -10.96
N PHE A 153 8.17 -6.07 -11.83
CA PHE A 153 9.08 -6.30 -12.95
C PHE A 153 9.02 -5.14 -13.95
N GLU A 154 7.82 -4.70 -14.35
CA GLU A 154 7.63 -3.56 -15.23
C GLU A 154 8.21 -2.28 -14.61
N ALA A 155 7.90 -2.00 -13.35
CA ALA A 155 8.45 -0.85 -12.62
C ALA A 155 9.98 -0.87 -12.58
N ALA A 156 10.59 -2.03 -12.40
CA ALA A 156 12.05 -2.18 -12.38
C ALA A 156 12.70 -2.03 -13.76
N ARG A 157 11.97 -2.29 -14.85
CA ARG A 157 12.50 -2.25 -16.22
C ARG A 157 12.25 -0.93 -16.94
N PHE A 158 11.06 -0.36 -16.74
CA PHE A 158 10.57 0.77 -17.53
C PHE A 158 10.22 1.98 -16.66
N GLY A 159 10.37 1.88 -15.34
CA GLY A 159 9.83 2.85 -14.40
C GLY A 159 8.31 2.75 -14.28
N GLY A 160 7.69 3.76 -13.69
CA GLY A 160 6.26 3.76 -13.39
C GLY A 160 5.95 3.22 -12.00
N THR A 161 4.72 2.76 -11.82
CA THR A 161 4.10 2.58 -10.50
C THR A 161 3.43 1.21 -10.37
N VAL A 162 3.53 0.59 -9.19
CA VAL A 162 2.82 -0.66 -8.87
C VAL A 162 1.45 -0.34 -8.31
N VAL A 163 1.43 0.43 -7.21
CA VAL A 163 0.20 1.03 -6.67
C VAL A 163 0.11 2.45 -7.24
N ARG A 164 -0.96 2.78 -7.95
CA ARG A 164 -1.08 4.08 -8.63
C ARG A 164 -2.40 4.79 -8.34
N PRO A 165 -2.39 6.13 -8.27
CA PRO A 165 -3.62 6.92 -8.26
C PRO A 165 -4.46 6.68 -9.51
N LEU A 166 -5.77 6.87 -9.40
CA LEU A 166 -6.68 6.74 -10.55
C LEU A 166 -6.28 7.68 -11.69
N PHE A 167 -5.83 8.90 -11.38
CA PHE A 167 -5.46 9.88 -12.41
C PHE A 167 -4.23 9.50 -13.26
N PHE A 168 -3.43 8.50 -12.85
CA PHE A 168 -2.38 7.96 -13.71
C PHE A 168 -2.96 7.21 -14.91
N GLU A 169 -4.12 6.59 -14.74
CA GLU A 169 -4.79 5.80 -15.78
C GLU A 169 -5.91 6.61 -16.47
N PHE A 170 -6.49 7.58 -15.76
CA PHE A 170 -7.60 8.41 -16.22
C PHE A 170 -7.28 9.90 -16.02
N PRO A 171 -6.27 10.46 -16.71
CA PRO A 171 -5.81 11.82 -16.47
C PRO A 171 -6.86 12.89 -16.81
N ASP A 172 -7.68 12.65 -17.83
CA ASP A 172 -8.71 13.58 -18.30
C ASP A 172 -10.00 13.55 -17.45
N ASP A 173 -10.08 12.67 -16.46
CA ASP A 173 -11.24 12.53 -15.59
C ASP A 173 -11.05 13.33 -14.28
N ASP A 174 -11.81 14.41 -14.14
CA ASP A 174 -11.76 15.33 -12.98
C ASP A 174 -11.99 14.61 -11.65
N ALA A 175 -12.91 13.64 -11.62
CA ALA A 175 -13.21 12.88 -10.42
C ALA A 175 -12.08 11.89 -10.08
N ALA A 176 -11.37 11.36 -11.09
CA ALA A 176 -10.16 10.57 -10.86
C ALA A 176 -9.00 11.42 -10.31
N ARG A 177 -8.84 12.67 -10.79
CA ARG A 177 -7.83 13.62 -10.28
C ARG A 177 -8.07 14.02 -8.83
N GLY A 178 -9.34 14.19 -8.43
CA GLY A 178 -9.72 14.50 -7.06
C GLY A 178 -9.70 13.32 -6.09
N ASN A 179 -9.51 12.08 -6.56
CA ASN A 179 -9.61 10.89 -5.74
C ASN A 179 -8.25 10.44 -5.18
N SER A 180 -8.15 10.40 -3.85
CA SER A 180 -6.95 9.92 -3.14
C SER A 180 -7.21 8.74 -2.21
N GLU A 181 -8.48 8.36 -2.03
CA GLU A 181 -8.92 7.32 -1.09
C GLU A 181 -9.07 5.93 -1.75
N GLN A 182 -8.98 5.88 -3.08
CA GLN A 182 -8.92 4.67 -3.88
C GLN A 182 -7.61 4.63 -4.65
N PHE A 183 -7.21 3.43 -5.08
CA PHE A 183 -6.00 3.27 -5.88
C PHE A 183 -6.13 2.06 -6.80
N MET A 184 -5.18 1.95 -7.73
CA MET A 184 -5.09 0.82 -8.63
C MET A 184 -3.80 0.01 -8.43
N TRP A 185 -3.89 -1.30 -8.63
CA TRP A 185 -2.74 -2.14 -8.94
C TRP A 185 -2.55 -2.19 -10.45
N GLY A 186 -1.47 -1.55 -10.92
CA GLY A 186 -1.24 -1.37 -12.34
C GLY A 186 -2.38 -0.58 -13.01
N SER A 187 -2.68 -0.91 -14.26
CA SER A 187 -3.78 -0.31 -15.03
C SER A 187 -5.09 -1.09 -14.95
N ALA A 188 -5.12 -2.26 -14.30
CA ALA A 188 -6.24 -3.21 -14.41
C ALA A 188 -7.11 -3.32 -13.17
N LEU A 189 -6.55 -3.26 -11.96
CA LEU A 189 -7.30 -3.57 -10.73
C LEU A 189 -7.52 -2.31 -9.90
N LEU A 190 -8.77 -1.94 -9.62
CA LEU A 190 -9.14 -0.84 -8.74
C LEU A 190 -9.56 -1.38 -7.38
N ILE A 191 -9.02 -0.80 -6.31
CA ILE A 191 -9.31 -1.15 -4.92
C ILE A 191 -9.95 0.06 -4.23
N ALA A 192 -11.12 -0.14 -3.63
CA ALA A 192 -11.84 0.87 -2.88
C ALA A 192 -12.03 0.43 -1.41
N PRO A 193 -11.10 0.78 -0.51
CA PRO A 193 -11.16 0.36 0.89
C PRO A 193 -12.25 1.07 1.71
N VAL A 194 -12.57 0.52 2.88
CA VAL A 194 -13.34 1.23 3.92
C VAL A 194 -12.36 1.97 4.82
N LEU A 195 -12.51 3.30 4.91
CA LEU A 195 -11.55 4.17 5.60
C LEU A 195 -12.16 4.95 6.78
N ARG A 196 -13.37 4.57 7.21
CA ARG A 196 -14.11 5.22 8.31
C ARG A 196 -14.73 4.14 9.23
N PRO A 197 -14.83 4.41 10.55
CA PRO A 197 -15.35 3.44 11.52
C PRO A 197 -16.81 3.10 11.30
N ASN A 198 -17.19 1.87 11.67
CA ASN A 198 -18.59 1.43 11.72
C ASN A 198 -19.34 1.51 10.38
N MET A 199 -18.63 1.39 9.26
CA MET A 199 -19.20 1.44 7.92
C MET A 199 -19.35 0.03 7.34
N ASN A 200 -20.53 -0.29 6.82
CA ASN A 200 -20.81 -1.50 6.03
C ASN A 200 -20.95 -1.22 4.53
N VAL A 201 -20.71 0.03 4.12
CA VAL A 201 -20.70 0.47 2.74
C VAL A 201 -19.50 1.39 2.52
N THR A 202 -18.98 1.43 1.31
CA THR A 202 -17.97 2.43 0.90
C THR A 202 -18.46 3.19 -0.33
N TYR A 203 -18.15 4.48 -0.36
CA TYR A 203 -18.48 5.34 -1.49
C TYR A 203 -17.26 5.41 -2.41
N ALA A 204 -17.43 4.90 -3.63
CA ALA A 204 -16.33 4.70 -4.56
C ALA A 204 -16.66 5.33 -5.92
N TYR A 205 -15.62 5.84 -6.58
CA TYR A 205 -15.68 6.35 -7.94
C TYR A 205 -15.09 5.32 -8.90
N LEU A 206 -15.90 4.84 -9.85
CA LEU A 206 -15.46 4.00 -10.96
C LEU A 206 -15.42 4.84 -12.26
N PRO A 207 -14.24 5.09 -12.84
CA PRO A 207 -14.07 5.89 -14.05
C PRO A 207 -15.00 5.48 -15.21
N ARG A 208 -15.61 6.46 -15.86
CA ARG A 208 -16.73 6.23 -16.80
C ARG A 208 -16.29 5.71 -18.17
N SER A 209 -15.05 5.96 -18.56
CA SER A 209 -14.50 5.64 -19.89
C SER A 209 -14.42 4.13 -20.17
N VAL A 210 -14.47 3.29 -19.14
CA VAL A 210 -14.30 1.83 -19.25
C VAL A 210 -15.37 1.07 -18.48
N SER A 211 -15.48 -0.23 -18.74
CA SER A 211 -16.36 -1.12 -17.96
C SER A 211 -15.59 -1.68 -16.76
N TRP A 212 -16.30 -1.99 -15.69
CA TRP A 212 -15.74 -2.53 -14.46
C TRP A 212 -16.50 -3.78 -14.06
N TYR A 213 -15.78 -4.79 -13.60
CA TYR A 213 -16.35 -6.06 -13.15
C TYR A 213 -15.83 -6.38 -11.75
N SER A 214 -16.68 -6.86 -10.85
CA SER A 214 -16.24 -7.20 -9.50
C SER A 214 -15.35 -8.44 -9.50
N LEU A 215 -14.32 -8.41 -8.65
CA LEU A 215 -13.47 -9.56 -8.34
C LEU A 215 -13.73 -10.17 -6.97
N ARG A 216 -14.76 -9.73 -6.26
CA ARG A 216 -15.13 -10.34 -4.98
C ARG A 216 -15.90 -11.62 -5.23
N ASN A 217 -15.77 -12.59 -4.33
CA ASN A 217 -16.40 -13.89 -4.49
C ASN A 217 -17.93 -13.82 -4.62
N ASP A 218 -18.58 -12.91 -3.89
CA ASP A 218 -20.05 -12.84 -3.80
C ASP A 218 -20.71 -12.28 -5.07
N ASP A 219 -19.98 -11.47 -5.84
CA ASP A 219 -20.46 -10.82 -7.06
C ASP A 219 -19.45 -10.93 -8.21
N PHE A 220 -18.69 -12.02 -8.24
CA PHE A 220 -17.60 -12.22 -9.19
C PHE A 220 -18.09 -12.10 -10.64
N GLY A 221 -17.41 -11.27 -11.44
CA GLY A 221 -17.74 -11.06 -12.85
C GLY A 221 -19.00 -10.21 -13.10
N VAL A 222 -19.69 -9.76 -12.05
CA VAL A 222 -20.84 -8.85 -12.20
C VAL A 222 -20.34 -7.48 -12.62
N LYS A 223 -20.97 -6.90 -13.64
CA LYS A 223 -20.68 -5.55 -14.13
C LYS A 223 -21.07 -4.52 -13.09
N ALA A 224 -20.12 -3.70 -12.65
CA ALA A 224 -20.32 -2.64 -11.68
C ALA A 224 -20.88 -1.36 -12.32
N PRO A 225 -21.66 -0.55 -11.59
CA PRO A 225 -22.09 0.77 -12.04
C PRO A 225 -20.89 1.70 -12.24
N LYS A 226 -21.00 2.63 -13.19
CA LYS A 226 -19.96 3.64 -13.46
C LYS A 226 -20.24 4.91 -12.66
N GLY A 227 -19.20 5.69 -12.43
CA GLY A 227 -19.26 6.93 -11.67
C GLY A 227 -19.23 6.67 -10.17
N PHE A 228 -19.78 7.62 -9.41
CA PHE A 228 -19.86 7.48 -7.96
C PHE A 228 -20.99 6.53 -7.57
N SER A 229 -20.70 5.57 -6.69
CA SER A 229 -21.68 4.60 -6.22
C SER A 229 -21.35 4.12 -4.81
N PHE A 230 -22.38 3.72 -4.07
CA PHE A 230 -22.22 3.01 -2.81
C PHE A 230 -22.09 1.52 -3.08
N PHE A 231 -21.07 0.91 -2.51
CA PHE A 231 -20.85 -0.53 -2.59
C PHE A 231 -20.93 -1.14 -1.20
N SER A 232 -21.60 -2.28 -1.08
CA SER A 232 -21.57 -3.10 0.14
C SER A 232 -20.12 -3.41 0.48
N ALA A 233 -19.75 -3.29 1.75
CA ALA A 233 -18.41 -3.50 2.24
C ALA A 233 -18.47 -4.03 3.69
N SER A 234 -19.20 -5.12 3.91
CA SER A 234 -19.28 -5.81 5.20
C SER A 234 -17.87 -6.17 5.74
N ALA A 235 -17.75 -6.33 7.06
CA ALA A 235 -16.51 -6.78 7.69
C ALA A 235 -16.07 -8.19 7.22
N PHE A 236 -17.00 -9.00 6.74
CA PHE A 236 -16.75 -10.39 6.34
C PHE A 236 -16.44 -10.59 4.85
N MET A 237 -16.36 -9.50 4.09
CA MET A 237 -16.08 -9.55 2.65
C MET A 237 -14.82 -8.77 2.31
N LEU A 238 -14.24 -9.06 1.15
CA LEU A 238 -13.21 -8.22 0.56
C LEU A 238 -13.75 -6.78 0.40
N PRO A 239 -12.87 -5.76 0.53
CA PRO A 239 -13.24 -4.43 0.07
C PRO A 239 -13.65 -4.51 -1.41
N PRO A 240 -14.48 -3.59 -1.92
CA PRO A 240 -14.76 -3.52 -3.35
C PRO A 240 -13.47 -3.50 -4.17
N ILE A 241 -13.33 -4.51 -5.02
CA ILE A 241 -12.20 -4.70 -5.93
C ILE A 241 -12.78 -4.95 -7.31
N PHE A 242 -12.34 -4.19 -8.28
CA PHE A 242 -12.85 -4.24 -9.64
C PHE A 242 -11.72 -4.46 -10.63
N ILE A 243 -11.98 -5.28 -11.64
CA ILE A 243 -11.15 -5.38 -12.82
C ILE A 243 -11.70 -4.50 -13.94
N LYS A 244 -10.81 -3.77 -14.59
CA LYS A 244 -11.06 -2.98 -15.81
C LYS A 244 -11.32 -3.93 -16.97
N GLY A 245 -12.44 -3.74 -17.68
CA GLY A 245 -12.83 -4.49 -18.87
C GLY A 245 -12.28 -3.95 -20.18
#